data_AF-A0AAV1S8X6-F1
#
_entry.id   AF-A0AAV1S8X6-F1
#
_cell.length_a   1.000
_cell.length_b   1.000
_cell.length_c   1.000
_cell.angle_alpha   90.00
_cell.angle_beta   90.00
_cell.angle_gamma   90.00
#
_symmetry.space_group_name_H-M   'P 1'
#
loop_
_entity.id
_entity.type
_entity.pdbx_description
1 polymer ?
#
loop_
_entity_poly.entity_id
_entity_poly.type
_entity_poly.pdbx_seq_one_letter_code
_entity_poly.pdbx_strand_id
1 'polypeptide(L)'
;MDFVGLPGEDGRRSSLETERVSNETVKSNKELKEMNNEKKSKKKSSYLRKFGCLKIEEDKKANLDMKMEVVEATGKPINPTHLIIMVNGIIGRAQNWKFAAKQFLKKYPRDVVVHCSKVNSSMSTFDGVDVMGDRLTEEVISVIKGHPSVQKISFVGHSLGGLVARYAIARLYEQDLTEEISRENGYGKSDEPRDIDKCVHEKSRGKIAGLEPMNFVTSATPHLGSRFHKQVILPWRFFTFSEAARIAWSLGRTGKHLFLIDGDDGKPPLLLQMASDSENLKFISALESFKRCVAYANASFDHIVGWSTSSLRRRNELPKRRHLSRHEKYPHIVNVKTTETVSPQPEISKVKAYGCKTFDMEEEMIRGLTKVSWERVDVKFSGSMQRFIAHSTIQVKGSCINSDGADVVQHMVDNFLL
;
A
#
# COMPACT_ATOMS: atom_id res chain seq x y z
N MET A 1 -71.44 -8.86 1.95
CA MET A 1 -72.32 -10.04 2.08
C MET A 1 -72.03 -10.95 0.91
N ASP A 2 -71.39 -12.06 1.24
CA ASP A 2 -71.53 -13.42 0.73
C ASP A 2 -71.14 -13.83 -0.70
N PHE A 3 -70.05 -14.60 -0.70
CA PHE A 3 -69.86 -15.95 -1.26
C PHE A 3 -70.25 -16.23 -2.72
N VAL A 4 -69.23 -16.58 -3.51
CA VAL A 4 -69.32 -17.67 -4.49
C VAL A 4 -68.03 -18.50 -4.46
N GLY A 5 -68.17 -19.78 -4.12
CA GLY A 5 -67.11 -20.80 -4.15
C GLY A 5 -66.95 -21.43 -5.53
N LEU A 6 -65.72 -21.91 -5.77
CA LEU A 6 -65.24 -22.55 -7.00
C LEU A 6 -65.73 -24.00 -7.19
N PRO A 7 -65.60 -24.54 -8.42
CA PRO A 7 -66.17 -25.82 -8.84
C PRO A 7 -65.17 -26.99 -8.75
N GLY A 8 -65.68 -28.21 -8.88
CA GLY A 8 -64.92 -29.45 -9.00
C GLY A 8 -65.03 -30.10 -10.39
N GLU A 9 -63.86 -30.50 -10.88
CA GLU A 9 -63.55 -31.72 -11.65
C GLU A 9 -63.91 -31.90 -13.15
N ASP A 10 -62.83 -31.78 -13.93
CA ASP A 10 -62.13 -32.84 -14.68
C ASP A 10 -62.34 -32.96 -16.20
N GLY A 11 -61.21 -32.90 -16.91
CA GLY A 11 -61.07 -32.80 -18.36
C GLY A 11 -59.59 -32.85 -18.75
N ARG A 12 -58.98 -34.01 -18.51
CA ARG A 12 -57.56 -34.32 -18.73
C ARG A 12 -57.29 -34.64 -20.21
N ARG A 13 -56.07 -34.25 -20.65
CA ARG A 13 -55.19 -34.99 -21.59
C ARG A 13 -55.16 -34.52 -23.07
N SER A 14 -54.39 -33.47 -23.37
CA SER A 14 -53.86 -33.20 -24.74
C SER A 14 -52.61 -32.27 -24.83
N SER A 15 -51.97 -31.84 -23.74
CA SER A 15 -50.97 -30.74 -23.80
C SER A 15 -49.52 -31.10 -23.48
N LEU A 16 -49.18 -32.37 -23.20
CA LEU A 16 -47.86 -32.74 -22.67
C LEU A 16 -46.83 -33.25 -23.70
N GLU A 17 -47.24 -33.55 -24.94
CA GLU A 17 -46.29 -34.04 -25.97
C GLU A 17 -45.74 -32.93 -26.87
N THR A 18 -46.46 -31.81 -27.01
CA THR A 18 -46.04 -30.68 -27.87
C THR A 18 -44.98 -29.78 -27.22
N GLU A 19 -44.80 -29.80 -25.90
CA GLU A 19 -43.79 -28.99 -25.19
C GLU A 19 -42.40 -29.62 -25.08
N ARG A 20 -42.26 -30.94 -25.30
CA ARG A 20 -40.94 -31.60 -25.26
C ARG A 20 -40.15 -31.39 -26.55
N VAL A 21 -40.82 -31.40 -27.70
CA VAL A 21 -40.17 -31.26 -29.02
C VAL A 21 -39.67 -29.83 -29.28
N SER A 22 -40.37 -28.82 -28.75
CA SER A 22 -39.94 -27.41 -28.87
C SER A 22 -38.71 -27.08 -28.03
N ASN A 23 -38.56 -27.68 -26.85
CA ASN A 23 -37.45 -27.41 -25.93
C ASN A 23 -36.11 -28.06 -26.36
N GLU A 24 -36.13 -29.22 -27.00
CA GLU A 24 -34.90 -29.85 -27.53
C GLU A 24 -34.34 -29.11 -28.75
N THR A 25 -35.22 -28.59 -29.61
CA THR A 25 -34.84 -27.85 -30.83
C THR A 25 -34.20 -26.48 -30.51
N VAL A 26 -34.60 -25.84 -29.41
CA VAL A 26 -34.02 -24.57 -28.94
C VAL A 26 -32.64 -24.78 -28.29
N LYS A 27 -32.42 -25.92 -27.62
CA LYS A 27 -31.14 -26.24 -26.96
C LYS A 27 -30.03 -26.54 -27.99
N SER A 28 -30.36 -27.31 -29.03
CA SER A 28 -29.43 -27.64 -30.14
C SER A 28 -28.95 -26.41 -30.93
N ASN A 29 -29.85 -25.45 -31.18
CA ASN A 29 -29.50 -24.22 -31.92
C ASN A 29 -28.63 -23.22 -31.13
N LYS A 30 -28.61 -23.32 -29.80
CA LYS A 30 -27.79 -22.46 -28.94
C LYS A 30 -26.33 -22.95 -28.89
N GLU A 31 -26.13 -24.27 -28.83
CA GLU A 31 -24.80 -24.90 -28.83
C GLU A 31 -24.07 -24.73 -30.18
N LEU A 32 -24.78 -24.79 -31.31
CA LEU A 32 -24.22 -24.53 -32.64
C LEU A 32 -23.78 -23.07 -32.86
N LYS A 33 -24.39 -22.10 -32.16
CA LYS A 33 -23.98 -20.68 -32.20
C LYS A 33 -22.73 -20.40 -31.35
N GLU A 34 -22.55 -21.10 -30.24
CA GLU A 34 -21.35 -20.95 -29.39
C GLU A 34 -20.10 -21.53 -30.07
N MET A 35 -20.22 -22.69 -30.74
CA MET A 35 -19.10 -23.31 -31.48
C MET A 35 -18.61 -22.46 -32.68
N ASN A 36 -19.50 -21.69 -33.32
CA ASN A 36 -19.13 -20.83 -34.45
C ASN A 36 -18.47 -19.50 -34.03
N ASN A 37 -18.76 -18.99 -32.84
CA ASN A 37 -18.09 -17.81 -32.30
C ASN A 37 -16.67 -18.13 -31.79
N GLU A 38 -16.41 -19.33 -31.27
CA GLU A 38 -15.06 -19.78 -30.94
C GLU A 38 -14.15 -19.95 -32.17
N LYS A 39 -14.71 -20.39 -33.31
CA LYS A 39 -13.93 -20.55 -34.56
C LYS A 39 -13.59 -19.22 -35.23
N LYS A 40 -14.38 -18.15 -35.02
CA LYS A 40 -14.05 -16.79 -35.51
C LYS A 40 -13.04 -16.06 -34.61
N SER A 41 -13.00 -16.37 -33.32
CA SER A 41 -11.97 -15.85 -32.38
C SER A 41 -10.57 -16.40 -32.67
N LYS A 42 -10.46 -17.65 -33.16
CA LYS A 42 -9.18 -18.33 -33.41
C LYS A 42 -8.46 -17.96 -34.72
N LYS A 43 -8.97 -17.03 -35.55
CA LYS A 43 -8.38 -16.71 -36.88
C LYS A 43 -7.79 -15.30 -37.04
N LYS A 44 -7.66 -14.51 -35.97
CA LYS A 44 -6.92 -13.23 -35.99
C LYS A 44 -5.84 -13.15 -34.90
N SER A 45 -4.87 -14.06 -34.97
CA SER A 45 -3.58 -13.85 -34.30
C SER A 45 -2.52 -14.73 -34.97
N SER A 46 -2.05 -14.29 -36.14
CA SER A 46 -0.94 -14.95 -36.82
C SER A 46 -0.02 -13.93 -37.49
N TYR A 47 0.38 -12.89 -36.76
CA TYR A 47 1.53 -12.06 -37.12
C TYR A 47 2.16 -11.45 -35.85
N LEU A 48 2.83 -12.29 -35.05
CA LEU A 48 3.83 -11.83 -34.09
C LEU A 48 5.08 -12.70 -34.26
N ARG A 49 6.07 -12.13 -34.97
CA ARG A 49 7.42 -12.68 -35.08
C ARG A 49 8.14 -12.52 -33.73
N LYS A 50 8.52 -13.66 -33.15
CA LYS A 50 9.79 -13.96 -32.46
C LYS A 50 10.27 -12.98 -31.37
N PHE A 51 9.61 -12.97 -30.22
CA PHE A 51 10.22 -12.84 -28.89
C PHE A 51 9.48 -13.80 -27.94
N GLY A 52 10.18 -14.43 -26.99
CA GLY A 52 9.70 -15.53 -26.16
C GLY A 52 8.34 -15.25 -25.48
N CYS A 53 7.55 -16.32 -25.30
CA CYS A 53 6.22 -16.26 -24.68
C CYS A 53 6.34 -15.79 -23.23
N LEU A 54 5.88 -14.56 -22.95
CA LEU A 54 5.81 -13.98 -21.61
C LEU A 54 4.59 -14.54 -20.87
N LYS A 55 4.80 -15.27 -19.78
CA LYS A 55 3.72 -15.76 -18.92
C LYS A 55 3.89 -15.20 -17.52
N ILE A 56 2.86 -14.51 -17.04
CA ILE A 56 2.74 -14.15 -15.63
C ILE A 56 2.05 -15.36 -14.98
N GLU A 57 2.78 -16.11 -14.18
CA GLU A 57 2.14 -17.11 -13.33
C GLU A 57 1.55 -16.41 -12.12
N GLU A 58 0.23 -16.52 -11.97
CA GLU A 58 -0.45 -16.28 -10.71
C GLU A 58 -0.40 -17.62 -9.97
N ASP A 59 0.31 -17.68 -8.84
CA ASP A 59 0.45 -18.94 -8.09
C ASP A 59 -0.95 -19.47 -7.68
N LYS A 60 -1.27 -20.71 -8.05
CA LYS A 60 -2.63 -21.28 -7.93
C LYS A 60 -2.96 -21.75 -6.51
N LYS A 61 -2.00 -21.70 -5.58
CA LYS A 61 -2.24 -21.81 -4.13
C LYS A 61 -2.55 -20.41 -3.62
N ALA A 62 -3.70 -20.22 -2.98
CA ALA A 62 -4.17 -19.13 -2.08
C ALA A 62 -3.50 -17.72 -2.06
N ASN A 63 -2.21 -17.56 -2.32
CA ASN A 63 -1.39 -16.35 -2.42
C ASN A 63 -1.47 -15.73 -3.85
N LEU A 64 -1.26 -14.41 -4.02
CA LEU A 64 -1.16 -13.77 -5.35
C LEU A 64 0.28 -13.33 -5.53
N ASP A 65 1.16 -14.33 -5.59
CA ASP A 65 2.56 -14.12 -5.91
C ASP A 65 2.63 -14.03 -7.43
N MET A 66 3.14 -12.91 -7.92
CA MET A 66 3.35 -12.71 -9.35
C MET A 66 4.85 -12.74 -9.61
N LYS A 67 5.24 -13.64 -10.50
CA LYS A 67 6.58 -13.69 -11.10
C LYS A 67 6.44 -13.66 -12.61
N MET A 68 7.45 -13.12 -13.27
CA MET A 68 7.53 -13.21 -14.73
C MET A 68 8.43 -14.39 -15.07
N GLU A 69 7.89 -15.39 -15.75
CA GLU A 69 8.73 -16.43 -16.35
C GLU A 69 9.39 -15.85 -17.61
N VAL A 70 10.70 -15.69 -17.56
CA VAL A 70 11.51 -15.43 -18.76
C VAL A 70 12.15 -16.76 -19.15
N VAL A 71 11.58 -17.43 -20.16
CA VAL A 71 12.17 -18.64 -20.72
C VAL A 71 13.39 -18.23 -21.54
N GLU A 72 14.58 -18.27 -20.96
CA GLU A 72 15.83 -18.17 -21.70
C GLU A 72 16.13 -19.48 -22.44
N ALA A 73 16.77 -19.36 -23.60
CA ALA A 73 17.32 -20.49 -24.36
C ALA A 73 18.49 -21.23 -23.64
N THR A 74 18.86 -20.80 -22.43
CA THR A 74 20.07 -21.24 -21.69
C THR A 74 19.76 -22.14 -20.47
N GLY A 75 18.49 -22.35 -20.12
CA GLY A 75 18.07 -23.32 -19.11
C GLY A 75 18.45 -23.03 -17.64
N LYS A 76 18.93 -21.82 -17.29
CA LYS A 76 19.21 -21.47 -15.88
C LYS A 76 17.95 -20.98 -15.14
N PRO A 77 17.72 -21.44 -13.90
CA PRO A 77 16.59 -20.96 -13.08
C PRO A 77 16.81 -19.50 -12.65
N ILE A 78 15.75 -18.70 -12.75
CA ILE A 78 15.74 -17.30 -12.28
C ILE A 78 15.45 -17.33 -10.77
N ASN A 79 16.36 -16.73 -9.99
CA ASN A 79 16.25 -16.62 -8.53
C ASN A 79 16.19 -15.14 -8.15
N PRO A 80 15.00 -14.51 -8.13
CA PRO A 80 14.90 -13.10 -7.77
C PRO A 80 15.31 -12.89 -6.32
N THR A 81 16.02 -11.79 -6.06
CA THR A 81 16.64 -11.50 -4.75
C THR A 81 15.87 -10.46 -3.94
N HIS A 82 14.87 -9.81 -4.54
CA HIS A 82 14.13 -8.73 -3.91
C HIS A 82 12.64 -9.03 -3.84
N LEU A 83 12.08 -9.05 -2.62
CA LEU A 83 10.65 -9.21 -2.37
C LEU A 83 9.97 -7.85 -2.22
N ILE A 84 8.93 -7.58 -3.02
CA ILE A 84 8.10 -6.37 -2.92
C ILE A 84 6.74 -6.76 -2.37
N ILE A 85 6.41 -6.26 -1.18
CA ILE A 85 5.13 -6.46 -0.51
C ILE A 85 4.21 -5.27 -0.81
N MET A 86 3.05 -5.52 -1.44
CA MET A 86 2.05 -4.50 -1.75
C MET A 86 0.83 -4.63 -0.83
N VAL A 87 0.48 -3.55 -0.12
CA VAL A 87 -0.53 -3.56 0.97
C VAL A 87 -1.69 -2.63 0.63
N ASN A 88 -2.90 -3.17 0.54
CA ASN A 88 -4.08 -2.41 0.12
C ASN A 88 -4.64 -1.47 1.19
N GLY A 89 -5.35 -0.44 0.74
CA GLY A 89 -6.11 0.47 1.59
C GLY A 89 -7.43 -0.13 2.09
N ILE A 90 -8.23 0.72 2.74
CA ILE A 90 -9.54 0.38 3.30
C ILE A 90 -10.51 -0.11 2.22
N ILE A 91 -11.25 -1.19 2.49
CA ILE A 91 -12.14 -1.89 1.53
C ILE A 91 -11.37 -2.38 0.27
N GLY A 92 -10.04 -2.40 0.31
CA GLY A 92 -9.17 -2.84 -0.77
C GLY A 92 -9.05 -4.36 -0.87
N ARG A 93 -8.41 -4.80 -1.95
CA ARG A 93 -8.03 -6.20 -2.22
C ARG A 93 -6.71 -6.25 -3.00
N ALA A 94 -6.03 -7.40 -2.97
CA ALA A 94 -4.79 -7.64 -3.72
C ALA A 94 -4.85 -7.23 -5.20
N GLN A 95 -5.99 -7.44 -5.87
CA GLN A 95 -6.16 -7.12 -7.29
C GLN A 95 -6.00 -5.63 -7.60
N ASN A 96 -6.17 -4.74 -6.62
CA ASN A 96 -5.96 -3.30 -6.81
C ASN A 96 -4.50 -2.96 -7.12
N TRP A 97 -3.57 -3.85 -6.80
CA TRP A 97 -2.15 -3.72 -7.10
C TRP A 97 -1.74 -4.35 -8.43
N LYS A 98 -2.65 -5.00 -9.16
CA LYS A 98 -2.34 -5.75 -10.38
C LYS A 98 -1.61 -4.91 -11.43
N PHE A 99 -1.98 -3.64 -11.59
CA PHE A 99 -1.31 -2.74 -12.52
C PHE A 99 0.14 -2.48 -12.09
N ALA A 100 0.36 -2.06 -10.84
CA ALA A 100 1.69 -1.77 -10.31
C ALA A 100 2.59 -3.00 -10.33
N ALA A 101 2.09 -4.15 -9.87
CA ALA A 101 2.83 -5.42 -9.90
C ALA A 101 3.33 -5.76 -11.31
N LYS A 102 2.48 -5.59 -12.32
CA LYS A 102 2.87 -5.78 -13.73
C LYS A 102 3.96 -4.82 -14.19
N GLN A 103 3.94 -3.55 -13.75
CA GLN A 103 4.99 -2.60 -14.12
C GLN A 103 6.33 -2.95 -13.48
N PHE A 104 6.34 -3.37 -12.21
CA PHE A 104 7.54 -3.88 -11.55
C PHE A 104 8.13 -5.10 -12.26
N LEU A 105 7.30 -6.10 -12.56
CA LEU A 105 7.74 -7.31 -13.24
C LEU A 105 8.21 -7.06 -14.68
N LYS A 106 7.61 -6.07 -15.36
CA LYS A 106 8.04 -5.66 -16.70
C LYS A 106 9.43 -5.01 -16.66
N LYS A 107 9.70 -4.18 -15.64
CA LYS A 107 10.96 -3.44 -15.52
C LYS A 107 12.09 -4.28 -14.90
N TYR A 108 11.78 -5.13 -13.94
CA TYR A 108 12.74 -5.94 -13.18
C TYR A 108 12.41 -7.44 -13.23
N PRO A 109 12.33 -8.05 -14.42
CA PRO A 109 11.80 -9.40 -14.58
C PRO A 109 12.62 -10.51 -13.91
N ARG A 110 13.88 -10.23 -13.56
CA ARG A 110 14.81 -11.20 -12.96
C ARG A 110 15.12 -10.90 -11.50
N ASP A 111 14.90 -9.66 -11.06
CA ASP A 111 15.39 -9.16 -9.78
C ASP A 111 14.31 -9.23 -8.69
N VAL A 112 13.02 -9.09 -9.08
CA VAL A 112 11.92 -8.93 -8.10
C VAL A 112 10.90 -10.07 -8.13
N VAL A 113 10.39 -10.41 -6.94
CA VAL A 113 9.10 -11.06 -6.74
C VAL A 113 8.14 -10.01 -6.19
N VAL A 114 6.93 -9.94 -6.75
CA VAL A 114 5.89 -9.05 -6.21
C VAL A 114 4.79 -9.87 -5.54
N HIS A 115 4.58 -9.61 -4.25
CA HIS A 115 3.50 -10.18 -3.46
C HIS A 115 2.44 -9.12 -3.19
N CYS A 116 1.22 -9.34 -3.69
CA CYS A 116 0.08 -8.50 -3.35
C CYS A 116 -0.69 -9.12 -2.17
N SER A 117 -0.59 -8.50 -0.99
CA SER A 117 -1.20 -8.98 0.26
C SER A 117 -2.70 -9.20 0.10
N LYS A 118 -3.19 -10.33 0.63
CA LYS A 118 -4.62 -10.70 0.64
C LYS A 118 -5.22 -10.74 2.03
N VAL A 119 -4.37 -10.83 3.06
CA VAL A 119 -4.80 -11.12 4.43
C VAL A 119 -5.77 -10.07 5.00
N ASN A 120 -5.67 -8.82 4.53
CA ASN A 120 -6.57 -7.73 4.93
C ASN A 120 -7.42 -7.25 3.76
N SER A 121 -8.49 -7.97 3.44
CA SER A 121 -9.37 -7.64 2.33
C SER A 121 -10.79 -7.28 2.77
N SER A 122 -11.43 -6.38 2.03
CA SER A 122 -12.85 -6.01 2.25
C SER A 122 -13.13 -5.60 3.70
N MET A 123 -14.04 -6.28 4.41
CA MET A 123 -14.45 -5.94 5.78
C MET A 123 -13.38 -6.19 6.83
N SER A 124 -12.42 -7.10 6.57
CA SER A 124 -11.27 -7.32 7.47
C SER A 124 -10.39 -6.08 7.62
N THR A 125 -10.57 -5.08 6.74
CA THR A 125 -9.89 -3.77 6.87
C THR A 125 -10.42 -2.90 8.01
N PHE A 126 -11.48 -3.31 8.71
CA PHE A 126 -12.09 -2.58 9.82
C PHE A 126 -11.60 -3.04 11.21
N ASP A 127 -10.76 -4.07 11.26
CA ASP A 127 -10.33 -4.74 12.50
C ASP A 127 -9.27 -3.96 13.30
N GLY A 128 -8.75 -2.85 12.78
CA GLY A 128 -7.71 -2.05 13.41
C GLY A 128 -6.32 -2.26 12.79
N VAL A 129 -5.54 -1.18 12.74
CA VAL A 129 -4.18 -1.15 12.17
C VAL A 129 -3.24 -2.17 12.81
N ASP A 130 -3.37 -2.41 14.10
CA ASP A 130 -2.57 -3.39 14.85
C ASP A 130 -2.91 -4.83 14.44
N VAL A 131 -4.19 -5.22 14.47
CA VAL A 131 -4.64 -6.56 14.08
C VAL A 131 -4.30 -6.85 12.62
N MET A 132 -4.54 -5.88 11.74
CA MET A 132 -4.15 -6.00 10.34
C MET A 132 -2.63 -6.11 10.18
N GLY A 133 -1.86 -5.40 11.00
CA GLY A 133 -0.40 -5.43 10.99
C GLY A 133 0.16 -6.77 11.45
N ASP A 134 -0.42 -7.38 12.49
CA ASP A 134 -0.06 -8.73 12.94
C ASP A 134 -0.35 -9.77 11.86
N ARG A 135 -1.53 -9.71 11.23
CA ARG A 135 -1.87 -10.56 10.09
C ARG A 135 -0.90 -10.40 8.91
N LEU A 136 -0.53 -9.15 8.58
CA LEU A 136 0.44 -8.89 7.52
C LEU A 136 1.84 -9.43 7.89
N THR A 137 2.22 -9.36 9.16
CA THR A 137 3.49 -9.91 9.67
C THR A 137 3.55 -11.42 9.41
N GLU A 138 2.50 -12.15 9.77
CA GLU A 138 2.39 -13.60 9.52
C GLU A 138 2.43 -13.95 8.03
N GLU A 139 1.71 -13.19 7.19
CA GLU A 139 1.70 -13.36 5.73
C GLU A 139 3.10 -13.14 5.14
N VAL A 140 3.80 -12.08 5.54
CA VAL A 140 5.16 -11.78 5.07
C VAL A 140 6.14 -12.89 5.44
N ILE A 141 6.12 -13.38 6.68
CA ILE A 141 6.98 -14.50 7.10
C ILE A 141 6.71 -15.75 6.24
N SER A 142 5.45 -16.04 5.94
CA SER A 142 5.07 -17.16 5.07
C SER A 142 5.59 -17.00 3.64
N VAL A 143 5.48 -15.78 3.08
CA VAL A 143 5.98 -15.46 1.73
C VAL A 143 7.49 -15.58 1.65
N ILE A 144 8.23 -15.08 2.66
CA ILE A 144 9.70 -15.18 2.72
C ILE A 144 10.14 -16.65 2.72
N LYS A 145 9.48 -17.51 3.51
CA LYS A 145 9.76 -18.96 3.51
C LYS A 145 9.53 -19.62 2.16
N GLY A 146 8.57 -19.14 1.37
CA GLY A 146 8.32 -19.61 -0.01
C GLY A 146 9.33 -19.11 -1.04
N HIS A 147 10.22 -18.18 -0.67
CA HIS A 147 11.14 -17.50 -1.57
C HIS A 147 12.57 -17.47 -1.03
N PRO A 148 13.26 -18.61 -0.86
CA PRO A 148 14.55 -18.68 -0.16
C PRO A 148 15.70 -17.90 -0.82
N SER A 149 15.55 -17.46 -2.07
CA SER A 149 16.52 -16.63 -2.78
C SER A 149 16.46 -15.15 -2.40
N VAL A 150 15.39 -14.70 -1.75
CA VAL A 150 15.23 -13.27 -1.44
C VAL A 150 16.16 -12.87 -0.30
N GLN A 151 16.85 -11.75 -0.50
CA GLN A 151 17.80 -11.16 0.44
C GLN A 151 17.34 -9.74 0.84
N LYS A 152 16.46 -9.14 0.03
CA LYS A 152 15.99 -7.76 0.16
C LYS A 152 14.48 -7.71 0.23
N ILE A 153 13.95 -6.72 0.95
CA ILE A 153 12.52 -6.48 1.08
C ILE A 153 12.16 -5.01 0.91
N SER A 154 11.04 -4.77 0.23
CA SER A 154 10.41 -3.45 0.13
C SER A 154 8.91 -3.54 0.39
N PHE A 155 8.35 -2.45 0.89
CA PHE A 155 6.92 -2.30 1.14
C PHE A 155 6.35 -1.16 0.31
N VAL A 156 5.18 -1.40 -0.31
CA VAL A 156 4.39 -0.40 -1.03
C VAL A 156 2.98 -0.40 -0.47
N GLY A 157 2.62 0.66 0.26
CA GLY A 157 1.32 0.79 0.93
C GLY A 157 0.45 1.88 0.30
N HIS A 158 -0.83 1.60 0.09
CA HIS A 158 -1.81 2.58 -0.34
C HIS A 158 -2.76 2.90 0.80
N SER A 159 -2.97 4.19 1.08
CA SER A 159 -3.96 4.64 2.08
C SER A 159 -3.72 3.96 3.43
N LEU A 160 -4.75 3.35 4.02
CA LEU A 160 -4.66 2.54 5.24
C LEU A 160 -3.51 1.50 5.18
N GLY A 161 -3.22 0.94 4.02
CA GLY A 161 -2.17 -0.06 3.84
C GLY A 161 -0.77 0.45 4.20
N GLY A 162 -0.50 1.75 4.07
CA GLY A 162 0.77 2.32 4.55
C GLY A 162 0.89 2.34 6.07
N LEU A 163 -0.22 2.51 6.79
CA LEU A 163 -0.23 2.40 8.26
C LEU A 163 -0.08 0.95 8.72
N VAL A 164 -0.77 0.02 8.06
CA VAL A 164 -0.65 -1.42 8.30
C VAL A 164 0.78 -1.90 8.05
N ALA A 165 1.39 -1.48 6.93
CA ALA A 165 2.79 -1.76 6.63
C ALA A 165 3.73 -1.20 7.69
N ARG A 166 3.52 0.05 8.14
CA ARG A 166 4.31 0.66 9.22
C ARG A 166 4.21 -0.12 10.53
N TYR A 167 3.05 -0.71 10.84
CA TYR A 167 2.90 -1.59 12.00
C TYR A 167 3.68 -2.89 11.80
N ALA A 168 3.49 -3.56 10.66
CA ALA A 168 4.12 -4.84 10.37
C ALA A 168 5.65 -4.76 10.35
N ILE A 169 6.24 -3.71 9.76
CA ILE A 169 7.71 -3.58 9.75
C ILE A 169 8.29 -3.48 11.17
N ALA A 170 7.57 -2.88 12.12
CA ALA A 170 8.01 -2.82 13.51
C ALA A 170 7.92 -4.17 14.22
N ARG A 171 6.95 -5.02 13.84
CA ARG A 171 6.84 -6.41 14.30
C ARG A 171 7.92 -7.32 13.71
N LEU A 172 8.35 -7.03 12.48
CA LEU A 172 9.37 -7.79 11.75
C LEU A 172 10.80 -7.28 12.00
N TYR A 173 10.96 -6.18 12.74
CA TYR A 173 12.26 -5.53 12.90
C TYR A 173 13.16 -6.31 13.87
N GLU A 174 14.37 -6.59 13.41
CA GLU A 174 15.41 -7.28 14.16
C GLU A 174 16.63 -6.34 14.23
N GLN A 175 17.05 -6.02 15.46
CA GLN A 175 18.22 -5.18 15.70
C GLN A 175 19.49 -6.05 15.71
N ASP A 176 20.50 -5.65 14.92
CA ASP A 176 21.82 -6.27 14.96
C ASP A 176 22.53 -5.86 16.26
N LEU A 177 22.37 -6.66 17.32
CA LEU A 177 23.01 -6.44 18.63
C LEU A 177 24.53 -6.70 18.64
N THR A 178 25.09 -7.13 17.52
CA THR A 178 26.51 -7.51 17.38
C THR A 178 27.47 -6.35 17.65
N GLU A 179 27.05 -5.10 17.44
CA GLU A 179 27.88 -3.92 17.73
C GLU A 179 27.85 -3.46 19.20
N GLU A 180 26.80 -3.77 19.96
CA GLU A 180 26.69 -3.34 21.37
C GLU A 180 27.66 -4.12 22.27
N ILE A 181 27.79 -5.44 22.03
CA ILE A 181 28.71 -6.32 22.79
C ILE A 181 30.18 -5.94 22.54
N SER A 182 30.48 -5.34 21.38
CA SER A 182 31.83 -4.90 21.01
C SER A 182 32.26 -3.62 21.75
N ARG A 183 31.30 -2.83 22.25
CA ARG A 183 31.58 -1.59 23.01
C ARG A 183 31.67 -1.79 24.52
N GLU A 184 31.03 -2.83 25.05
CA GLU A 184 30.98 -3.08 26.49
C GLU A 184 32.21 -3.86 27.01
N ASN A 185 32.92 -4.59 26.14
CA ASN A 185 34.08 -5.43 26.52
C ASN A 185 35.46 -4.75 26.34
N GLY A 186 35.52 -3.43 26.16
CA GLY A 186 36.76 -2.68 25.90
C GLY A 186 37.51 -2.17 27.13
N TYR A 187 37.83 -3.01 28.11
CA TYR A 187 38.83 -2.68 29.14
C TYR A 187 40.16 -3.40 28.83
N GLY A 188 41.09 -2.71 28.15
CA GLY A 188 42.44 -3.21 27.89
C GLY A 188 43.28 -2.25 27.04
N LYS A 189 44.31 -1.66 27.64
CA LYS A 189 45.28 -0.72 27.06
C LYS A 189 46.03 -1.27 25.82
N SER A 190 46.29 -0.41 24.84
CA SER A 190 47.66 0.04 24.46
C SER A 190 47.61 1.10 23.35
N ASP A 191 48.51 2.07 23.45
CA ASP A 191 48.66 3.23 22.57
C ASP A 191 49.46 2.85 21.31
N GLU A 192 48.87 2.99 20.12
CA GLU A 192 49.62 3.19 18.86
C GLU A 192 48.87 4.14 17.89
N PRO A 193 49.59 4.89 17.02
CA PRO A 193 49.02 5.98 16.23
C PRO A 193 48.26 5.49 15.00
N ARG A 194 47.15 6.18 14.74
CA ARG A 194 46.09 5.88 13.79
C ARG A 194 46.47 6.16 12.33
N ASP A 195 46.35 5.16 11.47
CA ASP A 195 45.95 5.34 10.07
C ASP A 195 44.43 5.48 10.02
N ILE A 196 43.94 6.72 9.94
CA ILE A 196 42.51 7.03 9.79
C ILE A 196 42.15 6.81 8.33
N ASP A 197 42.02 5.54 7.95
CA ASP A 197 41.42 5.17 6.67
C ASP A 197 39.89 5.24 6.77
N LYS A 198 39.28 5.70 5.68
CA LYS A 198 37.87 6.00 5.52
C LYS A 198 37.01 4.74 5.64
N CYS A 199 36.66 4.34 6.84
CA CYS A 199 35.48 3.52 7.06
C CYS A 199 34.46 4.38 7.81
N VAL A 200 33.66 5.13 7.06
CA VAL A 200 32.40 5.63 7.58
C VAL A 200 31.66 4.39 8.05
N HIS A 201 31.57 4.19 9.37
CA HIS A 201 30.75 3.17 10.00
C HIS A 201 29.39 3.16 9.29
N GLU A 202 29.18 2.20 8.38
CA GLU A 202 27.85 1.75 8.03
C GLU A 202 27.32 1.16 9.32
N LYS A 203 26.68 2.00 10.16
CA LYS A 203 25.84 1.53 11.26
C LYS A 203 25.06 0.34 10.70
N SER A 204 25.26 -0.84 11.26
CA SER A 204 24.50 -2.02 10.88
C SER A 204 23.02 -1.66 10.95
N ARG A 205 22.41 -1.44 9.78
CA ARG A 205 20.99 -1.10 9.70
C ARG A 205 20.22 -2.37 10.01
N GLY A 206 19.32 -2.30 10.99
CA GLY A 206 18.53 -3.47 11.40
C GLY A 206 17.80 -4.12 10.22
N LYS A 207 17.47 -5.39 10.38
CA LYS A 207 16.84 -6.21 9.33
C LYS A 207 15.32 -6.22 9.51
N ILE A 208 14.62 -6.58 8.43
CA ILE A 208 13.18 -6.85 8.46
C ILE A 208 12.99 -8.33 8.13
N ALA A 209 12.69 -9.14 9.14
CA ALA A 209 12.61 -10.60 9.07
C ALA A 209 13.86 -11.24 8.43
N GLY A 210 15.05 -10.84 8.91
CA GLY A 210 16.35 -11.24 8.35
C GLY A 210 16.70 -10.64 6.97
N LEU A 211 15.81 -9.90 6.31
CA LEU A 211 16.05 -9.33 4.98
C LEU A 211 16.54 -7.88 5.07
N GLU A 212 17.32 -7.47 4.07
CA GLU A 212 17.78 -6.08 3.92
C GLU A 212 16.62 -5.16 3.47
N PRO A 213 16.25 -4.15 4.26
CA PRO A 213 15.16 -3.24 3.93
C PRO A 213 15.58 -2.16 2.90
N MET A 214 14.92 -2.14 1.74
CA MET A 214 15.31 -1.30 0.61
C MET A 214 14.41 -0.07 0.44
N ASN A 215 13.11 -0.27 0.18
CA ASN A 215 12.16 0.83 -0.04
C ASN A 215 10.93 0.70 0.86
N PHE A 216 10.57 1.79 1.53
CA PHE A 216 9.27 1.95 2.18
C PHE A 216 8.50 3.06 1.46
N VAL A 217 7.54 2.67 0.62
CA VAL A 217 6.79 3.59 -0.23
C VAL A 217 5.34 3.65 0.22
N THR A 218 4.83 4.86 0.42
CA THR A 218 3.43 5.09 0.73
C THR A 218 2.76 5.99 -0.30
N SER A 219 1.46 5.76 -0.55
CA SER A 219 0.66 6.56 -1.48
C SER A 219 -0.67 6.91 -0.86
N ALA A 220 -0.94 8.22 -0.71
CA ALA A 220 -2.15 8.75 -0.08
C ALA A 220 -2.42 8.15 1.32
N THR A 221 -1.38 7.90 2.11
CA THR A 221 -1.47 7.29 3.46
C THR A 221 -1.75 8.35 4.53
N PRO A 222 -2.76 8.18 5.40
CA PRO A 222 -3.05 9.13 6.48
C PRO A 222 -2.08 8.94 7.66
N HIS A 223 -0.80 9.26 7.48
CA HIS A 223 0.24 8.98 8.49
C HIS A 223 -0.01 9.63 9.86
N LEU A 224 -0.66 10.80 9.87
CA LEU A 224 -1.04 11.57 11.06
C LEU A 224 -2.51 11.35 11.47
N GLY A 225 -3.18 10.38 10.84
CA GLY A 225 -4.62 10.18 10.93
C GLY A 225 -5.43 11.08 9.98
N SER A 226 -6.75 10.96 10.10
CA SER A 226 -7.77 11.63 9.27
C SER A 226 -8.54 12.72 10.02
N ARG A 227 -8.39 12.81 11.35
CA ARG A 227 -9.06 13.83 12.19
C ARG A 227 -8.67 15.27 11.81
N PHE A 228 -7.46 15.47 11.30
CA PHE A 228 -6.87 16.80 11.11
C PHE A 228 -7.15 17.44 9.76
N HIS A 229 -8.09 16.91 8.97
CA HIS A 229 -8.16 17.28 7.58
C HIS A 229 -9.22 18.32 7.21
N LYS A 230 -8.78 19.57 7.02
CA LYS A 230 -9.59 20.71 6.55
C LYS A 230 -9.78 20.79 5.02
N GLN A 231 -9.25 19.85 4.20
CA GLN A 231 -9.48 19.94 2.74
C GLN A 231 -10.83 19.38 2.28
N VAL A 232 -11.69 18.95 3.21
CA VAL A 232 -13.13 18.90 2.94
C VAL A 232 -13.67 20.32 3.00
N ILE A 233 -13.33 21.14 2.00
CA ILE A 233 -14.01 22.41 1.74
C ILE A 233 -15.31 22.02 1.02
N LEU A 234 -16.29 21.50 1.76
CA LEU A 234 -17.67 21.64 1.33
C LEU A 234 -18.00 23.13 1.50
N PRO A 235 -18.51 23.83 0.47
CA PRO A 235 -18.68 25.28 0.52
C PRO A 235 -19.72 25.76 1.55
N TRP A 236 -20.29 24.87 2.39
CA TRP A 236 -21.35 25.20 3.34
C TRP A 236 -21.37 24.46 4.69
N ARG A 237 -20.42 23.56 5.00
CA ARG A 237 -20.40 22.87 6.31
C ARG A 237 -18.97 22.60 6.79
N PHE A 238 -18.65 23.07 7.99
CA PHE A 238 -17.53 22.53 8.77
C PHE A 238 -17.86 21.07 9.11
N PHE A 239 -16.93 20.15 8.91
CA PHE A 239 -17.07 18.75 9.32
C PHE A 239 -17.26 18.69 10.83
N THR A 240 -18.43 18.27 11.31
CA THR A 240 -18.70 18.28 12.74
C THR A 240 -18.01 17.10 13.42
N PHE A 241 -17.69 17.23 14.71
CA PHE A 241 -17.19 16.10 15.51
C PHE A 241 -18.15 14.90 15.48
N SER A 242 -19.46 15.15 15.42
CA SER A 242 -20.49 14.12 15.32
C SER A 242 -20.47 13.35 13.99
N GLU A 243 -20.13 14.00 12.87
CA GLU A 243 -19.96 13.34 11.57
C GLU A 243 -18.69 12.47 11.54
N ALA A 244 -17.58 12.98 12.08
CA ALA A 244 -16.33 12.22 12.22
C ALA A 244 -16.51 10.97 13.10
N ALA A 245 -17.21 11.10 14.23
CA ALA A 245 -17.49 9.98 15.13
C ALA A 245 -18.35 8.90 14.44
N ARG A 246 -19.35 9.28 13.64
CA ARG A 246 -20.18 8.35 12.87
C ARG A 246 -19.37 7.57 11.84
N ILE A 247 -18.48 8.23 11.12
CA ILE A 247 -17.60 7.59 10.14
C ILE A 247 -16.62 6.65 10.85
N ALA A 248 -15.98 7.11 11.93
CA ALA A 248 -15.09 6.29 12.72
C ALA A 248 -15.78 5.00 13.21
N TRP A 249 -17.02 5.11 13.71
CA TRP A 249 -17.78 3.95 14.15
C TRP A 249 -18.13 2.99 13.01
N SER A 250 -18.51 3.52 11.83
CA SER A 250 -18.81 2.70 10.65
C SER A 250 -17.61 1.91 10.11
N LEU A 251 -16.39 2.35 10.43
CA LEU A 251 -15.13 1.70 10.04
C LEU A 251 -14.53 0.87 11.18
N GLY A 252 -15.31 0.55 12.22
CA GLY A 252 -14.91 -0.30 13.33
C GLY A 252 -13.70 0.24 14.10
N ARG A 253 -12.78 -0.65 14.48
CA ARG A 253 -11.57 -0.29 15.21
C ARG A 253 -10.61 0.53 14.36
N THR A 254 -10.54 0.26 13.05
CA THR A 254 -9.76 1.06 12.09
C THR A 254 -10.17 2.52 12.11
N GLY A 255 -11.47 2.80 12.14
CA GLY A 255 -11.97 4.17 12.27
C GLY A 255 -11.50 4.85 13.55
N LYS A 256 -11.50 4.14 14.69
CA LYS A 256 -11.00 4.68 15.95
C LYS A 256 -9.52 5.09 15.85
N HIS A 257 -8.68 4.25 15.24
CA HIS A 257 -7.25 4.55 15.04
C HIS A 257 -7.05 5.73 14.09
N LEU A 258 -7.75 5.76 12.94
CA LEU A 258 -7.63 6.85 11.96
C LEU A 258 -8.06 8.21 12.54
N PHE A 259 -9.04 8.23 13.43
CA PHE A 259 -9.53 9.44 14.07
C PHE A 259 -8.89 9.74 15.43
N LEU A 260 -7.92 8.94 15.89
CA LEU A 260 -7.21 9.14 17.16
C LEU A 260 -8.18 9.23 18.34
N ILE A 261 -9.14 8.31 18.40
CA ILE A 261 -10.14 8.19 19.47
C ILE A 261 -10.03 6.82 20.18
N ASP A 262 -8.89 6.17 20.02
CA ASP A 262 -8.52 4.87 20.57
C ASP A 262 -7.55 4.97 21.76
N GLY A 263 -7.32 6.17 22.30
CA GLY A 263 -6.62 6.33 23.56
C GLY A 263 -7.46 5.78 24.71
N ASP A 264 -6.84 4.96 25.57
CA ASP A 264 -7.42 4.39 26.79
C ASP A 264 -6.70 4.91 28.04
N ASP A 265 -7.07 4.42 29.22
CA ASP A 265 -6.56 4.85 30.54
C ASP A 265 -5.05 4.57 30.69
N GLY A 266 -4.23 5.43 30.08
CA GLY A 266 -2.77 5.46 30.21
C GLY A 266 -2.00 5.35 28.90
N LYS A 267 -2.61 4.94 27.77
CA LYS A 267 -1.90 4.84 26.49
C LYS A 267 -2.40 5.87 25.46
N PRO A 268 -1.49 6.57 24.77
CA PRO A 268 -1.88 7.46 23.69
C PRO A 268 -2.48 6.68 22.51
N PRO A 269 -3.21 7.34 21.59
CA PRO A 269 -3.70 6.72 20.35
C PRO A 269 -2.62 5.95 19.58
N LEU A 270 -2.98 4.85 18.93
CA LEU A 270 -2.01 3.96 18.28
C LEU A 270 -1.12 4.68 17.26
N LEU A 271 -1.68 5.57 16.44
CA LEU A 271 -0.87 6.28 15.44
C LEU A 271 0.18 7.20 16.06
N LEU A 272 -0.11 7.75 17.25
CA LEU A 272 0.85 8.53 18.03
C LEU A 272 1.94 7.61 18.61
N GLN A 273 1.57 6.43 19.12
CA GLN A 273 2.55 5.42 19.55
C GLN A 273 3.51 5.03 18.40
N MET A 274 2.98 4.88 17.18
CA MET A 274 3.75 4.55 15.97
C MET A 274 4.70 5.67 15.49
N ALA A 275 4.72 6.83 16.14
CA ALA A 275 5.66 7.92 15.85
C ALA A 275 6.86 7.93 16.81
N SER A 276 7.02 6.90 17.63
CA SER A 276 8.13 6.75 18.58
C SER A 276 8.51 5.28 18.74
N ASP A 277 9.73 5.02 19.20
CA ASP A 277 10.13 3.69 19.62
C ASP A 277 9.68 3.43 21.06
N SER A 278 9.15 2.23 21.28
CA SER A 278 8.81 1.70 22.60
C SER A 278 9.78 0.58 22.97
N GLU A 279 9.67 0.00 24.16
CA GLU A 279 10.47 -1.17 24.56
C GLU A 279 10.18 -2.36 23.64
N ASN A 280 8.90 -2.61 23.34
CA ASN A 280 8.45 -3.79 22.59
C ASN A 280 8.45 -3.61 21.07
N LEU A 281 8.19 -2.39 20.58
CA LEU A 281 8.05 -2.09 19.15
C LEU A 281 8.87 -0.85 18.78
N LYS A 282 9.80 -1.02 17.85
CA LYS A 282 10.71 0.01 17.37
C LYS A 282 10.25 0.59 16.02
N PHE A 283 9.15 1.36 16.02
CA PHE A 283 8.54 1.88 14.80
C PHE A 283 9.45 2.81 13.98
N ILE A 284 10.17 3.72 14.65
CA ILE A 284 11.07 4.67 14.00
C ILE A 284 12.34 3.95 13.57
N SER A 285 12.95 3.14 14.44
CA SER A 285 14.14 2.36 14.04
C SER A 285 13.86 1.44 12.85
N ALA A 286 12.68 0.79 12.81
CA ALA A 286 12.28 -0.03 11.67
C ALA A 286 12.14 0.79 10.39
N LEU A 287 11.57 1.99 10.44
CA LEU A 287 11.50 2.89 9.29
C LEU A 287 12.87 3.42 8.86
N GLU A 288 13.73 3.76 9.81
CA GLU A 288 15.10 4.26 9.56
C GLU A 288 16.01 3.20 8.94
N SER A 289 15.70 1.92 9.12
CA SER A 289 16.44 0.82 8.50
C SER A 289 16.34 0.82 6.97
N PHE A 290 15.21 1.27 6.40
CA PHE A 290 15.00 1.30 4.96
C PHE A 290 15.95 2.28 4.26
N LYS A 291 16.59 1.82 3.19
CA LYS A 291 17.47 2.69 2.38
C LYS A 291 16.76 3.91 1.81
N ARG A 292 15.46 3.77 1.50
CA ARG A 292 14.66 4.84 0.91
C ARG A 292 13.23 4.83 1.44
N CYS A 293 12.81 5.94 2.03
CA CYS A 293 11.43 6.17 2.45
C CYS A 293 10.79 7.24 1.58
N VAL A 294 9.64 6.94 0.98
CA VAL A 294 8.96 7.86 0.05
C VAL A 294 7.47 7.97 0.35
N ALA A 295 6.98 9.21 0.38
CA ALA A 295 5.58 9.53 0.56
C ALA A 295 5.02 10.21 -0.70
N TYR A 296 4.17 9.49 -1.44
CA TYR A 296 3.38 10.03 -2.55
C TYR A 296 2.06 10.61 -2.01
N ALA A 297 1.84 11.90 -2.26
CA ALA A 297 0.74 12.65 -1.69
C ALA A 297 -0.04 13.41 -2.76
N ASN A 298 -1.36 13.28 -2.75
CA ASN A 298 -2.22 14.07 -3.61
C ASN A 298 -2.25 15.53 -3.13
N ALA A 299 -1.81 16.47 -3.97
CA ALA A 299 -1.80 17.90 -3.65
C ALA A 299 -3.20 18.56 -3.74
N SER A 300 -4.15 17.87 -4.38
CA SER A 300 -5.52 18.34 -4.58
C SER A 300 -6.50 17.19 -4.81
N PHE A 301 -7.77 17.41 -4.46
CA PHE A 301 -8.92 16.55 -4.76
C PHE A 301 -8.89 15.14 -4.13
N ASP A 302 -7.97 14.88 -3.21
CA ASP A 302 -8.10 13.77 -2.28
C ASP A 302 -8.93 14.21 -1.07
N HIS A 303 -10.21 13.82 -1.09
CA HIS A 303 -11.16 14.15 -0.02
C HIS A 303 -11.08 13.16 1.15
N ILE A 304 -10.34 12.06 1.00
CA ILE A 304 -10.22 11.00 2.01
C ILE A 304 -8.98 11.24 2.86
N VAL A 305 -7.84 11.45 2.19
CA VAL A 305 -6.54 11.62 2.83
C VAL A 305 -5.91 12.91 2.43
N GLY A 306 -5.42 13.62 3.44
CA GLY A 306 -4.90 14.93 3.25
C GLY A 306 -3.50 15.09 2.75
N TRP A 307 -3.26 16.22 2.09
CA TRP A 307 -1.93 16.55 1.60
C TRP A 307 -0.90 16.64 2.74
N SER A 308 -1.23 17.27 3.87
CA SER A 308 -0.32 17.38 5.03
C SER A 308 0.00 16.01 5.63
N THR A 309 -1.03 15.21 5.91
CA THR A 309 -0.90 13.89 6.54
C THR A 309 -0.21 12.88 5.62
N SER A 310 -0.54 12.86 4.32
CA SER A 310 0.10 11.95 3.35
C SER A 310 1.50 12.35 2.92
N SER A 311 1.91 13.60 3.12
CA SER A 311 3.28 14.04 2.83
C SER A 311 4.13 14.27 4.08
N LEU A 312 3.62 14.00 5.29
CA LEU A 312 4.33 14.23 6.55
C LEU A 312 4.91 15.65 6.63
N ARG A 313 4.03 16.64 6.39
CA ARG A 313 4.37 18.07 6.43
C ARG A 313 3.34 18.85 7.21
N ARG A 314 3.80 19.89 7.92
CA ARG A 314 2.91 20.89 8.50
C ARG A 314 2.22 21.68 7.39
N ARG A 315 1.04 22.26 7.67
CA ARG A 315 0.28 22.99 6.65
C ARG A 315 1.04 24.19 6.06
N ASN A 316 1.86 24.85 6.86
CA ASN A 316 2.72 25.97 6.45
C ASN A 316 3.96 25.53 5.65
N GLU A 317 4.33 24.25 5.68
CA GLU A 317 5.44 23.66 4.91
C GLU A 317 5.00 23.13 3.54
N LEU A 318 3.70 23.07 3.27
CA LEU A 318 3.17 22.63 1.99
C LEU A 318 3.57 23.61 0.88
N PRO A 319 4.03 23.11 -0.28
CA PRO A 319 4.35 23.95 -1.43
C PRO A 319 3.17 24.85 -1.83
N LYS A 320 3.48 26.09 -2.21
CA LYS A 320 2.47 27.00 -2.75
C LYS A 320 1.99 26.45 -4.09
N ARG A 321 0.67 26.20 -4.22
CA ARG A 321 0.05 25.60 -5.42
C ARG A 321 0.41 26.26 -6.75
N ARG A 322 0.71 27.57 -6.72
CA ARG A 322 1.12 28.37 -7.88
C ARG A 322 2.53 28.06 -8.41
N HIS A 323 3.37 27.38 -7.63
CA HIS A 323 4.74 27.01 -8.01
C HIS A 323 4.87 25.52 -8.37
N LEU A 324 3.75 24.81 -8.50
CA LEU A 324 3.73 23.40 -8.86
C LEU A 324 3.77 23.28 -10.39
N SER A 325 4.92 22.88 -10.93
CA SER A 325 5.14 22.62 -12.36
C SER A 325 5.10 21.12 -12.65
N ARG A 326 4.62 20.74 -13.84
CA ARG A 326 4.56 19.32 -14.22
C ARG A 326 5.95 18.79 -14.50
N HIS A 327 6.26 17.59 -14.01
CA HIS A 327 7.49 16.90 -14.36
C HIS A 327 7.46 16.50 -15.85
N GLU A 328 8.56 16.69 -16.56
CA GLU A 328 8.66 16.46 -18.01
C GLU A 328 8.27 15.03 -18.42
N LYS A 329 8.86 14.04 -17.73
CA LYS A 329 8.59 12.61 -17.96
C LYS A 329 7.30 12.08 -17.32
N TYR A 330 6.81 12.68 -16.22
CA TYR A 330 5.67 12.17 -15.44
C TYR A 330 4.69 13.32 -15.17
N PRO A 331 3.79 13.63 -16.12
CA PRO A 331 2.98 14.85 -16.10
C PRO A 331 2.15 15.10 -14.83
N HIS A 332 1.81 14.06 -14.05
CA HIS A 332 1.05 14.19 -12.81
C HIS A 332 1.91 14.37 -11.56
N ILE A 333 3.22 14.18 -11.66
CA ILE A 333 4.17 14.53 -10.61
C ILE A 333 4.43 16.04 -10.70
N VAL A 334 4.14 16.77 -9.63
CA VAL A 334 4.19 18.24 -9.64
C VAL A 334 5.16 18.88 -8.66
N ASN A 335 5.72 18.09 -7.75
CA ASN A 335 6.84 18.48 -6.91
C ASN A 335 7.52 17.21 -6.35
N VAL A 336 8.84 17.18 -6.38
CA VAL A 336 9.66 16.13 -5.77
C VAL A 336 10.62 16.82 -4.82
N LYS A 337 10.49 16.55 -3.52
CA LYS A 337 11.41 17.05 -2.50
C LYS A 337 12.21 15.88 -1.95
N THR A 338 13.45 15.77 -2.40
CA THR A 338 14.47 14.91 -1.79
C THR A 338 15.00 15.63 -0.54
N THR A 339 15.23 14.90 0.53
CA THR A 339 15.83 15.45 1.76
C THR A 339 17.27 15.88 1.50
N GLU A 340 17.51 17.19 1.48
CA GLU A 340 18.82 17.73 1.89
C GLU A 340 18.90 17.61 3.42
N THR A 341 20.04 17.16 3.92
CA THR A 341 20.34 16.93 5.34
C THR A 341 20.01 18.17 6.17
N VAL A 342 18.88 18.18 6.88
CA VAL A 342 18.50 19.32 7.73
C VAL A 342 19.30 19.26 9.03
N SER A 343 20.07 20.31 9.28
CA SER A 343 20.78 20.60 10.53
C SER A 343 19.84 20.47 11.75
N PRO A 344 20.33 19.95 12.91
CA PRO A 344 19.53 19.85 14.12
C PRO A 344 19.00 21.22 14.53
N GLN A 345 17.68 21.36 14.67
CA GLN A 345 17.06 22.48 15.35
C GLN A 345 16.86 22.13 16.83
N PRO A 346 16.90 23.12 17.75
CA PRO A 346 17.05 22.85 19.18
C PRO A 346 15.82 22.13 19.75
N GLU A 347 16.08 21.13 20.60
CA GLU A 347 15.07 20.46 21.39
C GLU A 347 14.38 21.47 22.32
N ILE A 348 13.08 21.69 22.12
CA ILE A 348 12.24 22.38 23.10
C ILE A 348 11.89 21.36 24.18
N SER A 349 12.22 21.71 25.41
CA SER A 349 12.19 20.88 26.62
C SER A 349 10.82 20.27 26.93
N LYS A 350 10.86 19.06 27.51
CA LYS A 350 9.71 18.27 27.97
C LYS A 350 8.89 19.04 29.00
N VAL A 351 7.73 19.55 28.60
CA VAL A 351 6.69 20.01 29.54
C VAL A 351 5.73 18.85 29.80
N LYS A 352 5.56 18.51 31.09
CA LYS A 352 4.67 17.44 31.58
C LYS A 352 3.23 17.65 31.06
N ALA A 353 2.73 16.71 30.26
CA ALA A 353 1.42 16.78 29.63
C ALA A 353 0.32 16.29 30.58
N TYR A 354 -0.42 17.22 31.18
CA TYR A 354 -1.78 16.97 31.66
C TYR A 354 -2.75 17.67 30.70
N GLY A 355 -3.51 16.88 29.94
CA GLY A 355 -4.56 17.34 29.01
C GLY A 355 -4.08 17.59 27.57
N CYS A 356 -3.92 16.53 26.78
CA CYS A 356 -3.42 16.61 25.40
C CYS A 356 -4.46 17.25 24.47
N LYS A 357 -4.17 18.45 23.96
CA LYS A 357 -4.94 19.11 22.91
C LYS A 357 -4.67 18.41 21.57
N THR A 358 -5.67 18.34 20.71
CA THR A 358 -5.57 17.69 19.38
C THR A 358 -4.39 18.18 18.51
N PHE A 359 -4.04 19.47 18.59
CA PHE A 359 -2.90 20.06 17.87
C PHE A 359 -1.54 19.52 18.33
N ASP A 360 -1.43 19.13 19.61
CA ASP A 360 -0.21 18.61 20.21
C ASP A 360 0.16 17.26 19.58
N MET A 361 -0.81 16.34 19.49
CA MET A 361 -0.60 15.00 18.89
C MET A 361 -0.13 15.05 17.43
N GLU A 362 -0.71 15.94 16.60
CA GLU A 362 -0.31 16.09 15.19
C GLU A 362 1.17 16.49 15.10
N GLU A 363 1.58 17.44 15.92
CA GLU A 363 2.96 17.95 15.96
C GLU A 363 3.94 16.90 16.48
N GLU A 364 3.56 16.13 17.51
CA GLU A 364 4.37 15.02 18.02
C GLU A 364 4.57 13.93 16.97
N MET A 365 3.52 13.57 16.23
CA MET A 365 3.61 12.61 15.15
C MET A 365 4.50 13.11 14.00
N ILE A 366 4.38 14.39 13.61
CA ILE A 366 5.27 14.98 12.62
C ILE A 366 6.71 14.90 13.11
N ARG A 367 7.00 15.40 14.32
CA ARG A 367 8.34 15.39 14.92
C ARG A 367 8.95 14.00 14.94
N GLY A 368 8.17 12.99 15.32
CA GLY A 368 8.62 11.60 15.37
C GLY A 368 8.90 11.01 13.98
N LEU A 369 7.93 11.12 13.07
CA LEU A 369 8.01 10.49 11.75
C LEU A 369 9.00 11.19 10.80
N THR A 370 9.30 12.47 11.00
CA THR A 370 10.29 13.21 10.21
C THR A 370 11.73 13.05 10.70
N LYS A 371 11.98 12.24 11.74
CA LYS A 371 13.34 11.76 12.06
C LYS A 371 13.90 10.89 10.92
N VAL A 372 13.00 10.16 10.26
CA VAL A 372 13.27 9.37 9.06
C VAL A 372 13.43 10.30 7.85
N SER A 373 14.36 9.98 6.97
CA SER A 373 14.61 10.71 5.73
C SER A 373 13.55 10.40 4.66
N TRP A 374 12.50 11.23 4.58
CA TRP A 374 11.40 11.06 3.61
C TRP A 374 11.59 11.88 2.32
N GLU A 375 11.69 11.19 1.18
CA GLU A 375 11.37 11.79 -0.11
C GLU A 375 9.87 12.05 -0.20
N ARG A 376 9.49 13.24 -0.64
CA ARG A 376 8.08 13.65 -0.73
C ARG A 376 7.74 13.96 -2.18
N VAL A 377 6.77 13.22 -2.71
CA VAL A 377 6.34 13.32 -4.10
C VAL A 377 4.90 13.79 -4.15
N ASP A 378 4.67 14.98 -4.69
CA ASP A 378 3.34 15.58 -4.78
C ASP A 378 2.72 15.29 -6.15
N VAL A 379 1.48 14.80 -6.12
CA VAL A 379 0.74 14.33 -7.28
C VAL A 379 -0.48 15.20 -7.53
N LYS A 380 -0.77 15.51 -8.80
CA LYS A 380 -1.92 16.33 -9.18
C LYS A 380 -2.52 15.89 -10.52
N PHE A 381 -3.73 15.31 -10.48
CA PHE A 381 -4.51 14.92 -11.68
C PHE A 381 -5.27 16.09 -12.33
N SER A 382 -4.60 17.22 -12.52
CA SER A 382 -5.21 18.42 -13.13
C SER A 382 -5.59 18.17 -14.60
N GLY A 383 -6.78 18.59 -15.01
CA GLY A 383 -7.23 18.46 -16.41
C GLY A 383 -8.00 17.17 -16.71
N SER A 384 -8.12 16.25 -15.74
CA SER A 384 -8.89 15.01 -15.90
C SER A 384 -10.07 14.92 -14.95
N MET A 385 -11.10 14.15 -15.33
CA MET A 385 -12.19 13.75 -14.43
C MET A 385 -11.72 12.80 -13.32
N GLN A 386 -10.59 12.11 -13.50
CA GLN A 386 -10.00 11.25 -12.47
C GLN A 386 -9.55 12.02 -11.23
N ARG A 387 -9.49 13.36 -11.28
CA ARG A 387 -9.26 14.21 -10.10
C ARG A 387 -10.25 13.94 -8.96
N PHE A 388 -11.52 13.66 -9.26
CA PHE A 388 -12.54 13.41 -8.24
C PHE A 388 -12.38 12.05 -7.53
N ILE A 389 -11.55 11.18 -8.12
CA ILE A 389 -11.16 9.87 -7.57
C ILE A 389 -9.63 9.80 -7.41
N ALA A 390 -8.98 10.93 -7.12
CA ALA A 390 -7.52 11.04 -7.00
C ALA A 390 -6.95 10.01 -6.00
N HIS A 391 -7.69 9.75 -4.91
CA HIS A 391 -7.32 8.77 -3.89
C HIS A 391 -7.09 7.36 -4.46
N SER A 392 -7.93 6.91 -5.40
CA SER A 392 -7.77 5.60 -6.06
C SER A 392 -6.93 5.67 -7.33
N THR A 393 -6.88 6.85 -7.97
CA THR A 393 -6.15 7.06 -9.21
C THR A 393 -4.65 6.94 -9.00
N ILE A 394 -4.12 7.46 -7.90
CA ILE A 394 -2.67 7.38 -7.55
C ILE A 394 -2.13 5.94 -7.52
N GLN A 395 -2.99 4.93 -7.31
CA GLN A 395 -2.65 3.51 -7.29
C GLN A 395 -2.97 2.76 -8.60
N VAL A 396 -3.75 3.37 -9.51
CA VAL A 396 -4.31 2.72 -10.71
C VAL A 396 -5.18 1.51 -10.36
N LYS A 397 -6.18 1.71 -9.49
CA LYS A 397 -7.07 0.63 -8.98
C LYS A 397 -7.73 -0.20 -10.10
N GLY A 398 -8.07 0.43 -11.23
CA GLY A 398 -8.48 -0.24 -12.47
C GLY A 398 -7.92 0.49 -13.69
N SER A 399 -7.15 -0.21 -14.53
CA SER A 399 -6.40 0.42 -15.64
C SER A 399 -7.26 1.13 -16.67
N CYS A 400 -8.52 0.72 -16.86
CA CYS A 400 -9.45 1.39 -17.77
C CYS A 400 -10.06 2.68 -17.21
N ILE A 401 -10.04 2.88 -15.88
CA ILE A 401 -10.72 4.00 -15.19
C ILE A 401 -9.70 4.96 -14.55
N ASN A 402 -8.52 4.45 -14.21
CA ASN A 402 -7.48 5.15 -13.44
C ASN A 402 -6.18 5.34 -14.24
N SER A 403 -6.27 5.47 -15.56
CA SER A 403 -5.11 5.57 -16.46
C SER A 403 -4.16 6.71 -16.12
N ASP A 404 -4.66 7.78 -15.49
CA ASP A 404 -3.85 8.96 -15.20
C ASP A 404 -2.87 8.72 -14.05
N GLY A 405 -3.08 7.68 -13.24
CA GLY A 405 -2.08 7.28 -12.25
C GLY A 405 -0.93 6.46 -12.83
N ALA A 406 -0.98 6.09 -14.11
CA ALA A 406 0.01 5.19 -14.71
C ALA A 406 1.43 5.77 -14.69
N ASP A 407 1.57 7.08 -14.94
CA ASP A 407 2.86 7.77 -14.88
C ASP A 407 3.36 7.95 -13.44
N VAL A 408 2.45 8.04 -12.46
CA VAL A 408 2.81 8.04 -11.03
C VAL A 408 3.39 6.69 -10.62
N VAL A 409 2.73 5.59 -11.02
CA VAL A 409 3.26 4.23 -10.81
C VAL A 409 4.57 4.06 -11.58
N GLN A 410 4.69 4.58 -12.80
CA GLN A 410 5.94 4.52 -13.55
C GLN A 410 7.06 5.30 -12.86
N HIS A 411 6.80 6.48 -12.31
CA HIS A 411 7.76 7.23 -11.49
C HIS A 411 8.21 6.42 -10.27
N MET A 412 7.29 5.72 -9.61
CA MET A 412 7.61 4.84 -8.48
C MET A 412 8.54 3.70 -8.89
N VAL A 413 8.20 2.97 -9.95
CA VAL A 413 9.03 1.86 -10.46
C VAL A 413 10.38 2.38 -10.97
N ASP A 414 10.41 3.56 -11.60
CA ASP A 414 11.64 4.08 -12.19
C ASP A 414 12.68 4.54 -11.18
N ASN A 415 12.25 4.90 -9.97
CA ASN A 415 13.11 5.35 -8.88
C ASN A 415 13.25 4.28 -7.77
N PHE A 416 12.89 3.03 -8.03
CA PHE A 416 12.96 1.97 -7.02
C PHE A 416 14.39 1.46 -6.83
N LEU A 417 14.83 1.32 -5.57
CA LEU A 417 16.13 0.72 -5.26
C LEU A 417 16.04 -0.81 -5.33
N LEU A 418 17.00 -1.46 -5.99
CA LEU A 418 17.08 -2.91 -6.10
C LEU A 418 17.98 -3.57 -5.07
#